data_AF-A0A1G1WAH6-F1
#
_entry.id   AF-A0A1G1WAH6-F1
#
_cell.length_a   1.000
_cell.length_b   1.000
_cell.length_c   1.000
_cell.angle_alpha   90.00
_cell.angle_beta   90.00
_cell.angle_gamma   90.00
#
_symmetry.space_group_name_H-M   'P 1'
#
loop_
_entity.id
_entity.type
_entity.pdbx_description
1 polymer ?
#
loop_
_entity_poly.entity_id
_entity_poly.type
_entity_poly.pdbx_seq_one_letter_code
_entity_poly.pdbx_strand_id
1 'polypeptide(L)'
;MEKDLYFNWHKYYREHLLQYLLVVIVFVFSLFLLLQLKDFLYKSLVVGFLSIFYLTFGIWHHWEEKNLRLGHVLEYLIVSTIIFVVLYSVFLS
;
A
#
# COMPACT_ATOMS: atom_id res chain seq x y z
N MET A 1 11.29 39.77 1.06
CA MET A 1 10.68 38.59 0.42
C MET A 1 10.84 37.45 1.42
N GLU A 2 9.87 37.34 2.33
CA GLU A 2 9.99 36.57 3.58
C GLU A 2 8.71 35.74 3.72
N LYS A 3 8.55 34.72 2.87
CA LYS A 3 7.32 33.91 2.79
C LYS A 3 7.56 32.40 2.92
N ASP A 4 8.71 31.98 3.44
CA ASP A 4 9.11 30.57 3.43
C ASP A 4 9.49 30.01 4.81
N LEU A 5 8.78 30.39 5.89
CA LEU A 5 9.09 29.88 7.25
C LEU A 5 7.87 29.39 8.05
N TYR A 6 6.76 29.04 7.40
CA TYR A 6 5.68 28.28 8.04
C TYR A 6 5.48 26.95 7.35
N PHE A 7 6.08 25.89 7.92
CA PHE A 7 5.73 24.52 7.58
C PHE A 7 4.25 24.32 7.88
N ASN A 8 3.43 24.17 6.83
CA ASN A 8 1.99 24.05 6.97
C ASN A 8 1.64 22.59 7.33
N TRP A 9 1.74 22.28 8.63
CA TRP A 9 1.42 20.98 9.20
C TRP A 9 0.06 20.44 8.73
N HIS A 10 -0.96 21.29 8.62
CA HIS A 10 -2.29 20.86 8.17
C HIS A 10 -2.29 20.32 6.74
N LYS A 11 -1.51 20.91 5.83
CA LYS A 11 -1.40 20.43 4.46
C LYS A 11 -0.69 19.07 4.41
N TYR A 12 0.43 18.95 5.11
CA TYR A 12 1.21 17.70 5.21
C TYR A 12 0.36 16.55 5.79
N TYR A 13 -0.28 16.77 6.95
CA TYR A 13 -1.15 15.76 7.58
C TYR A 13 -2.33 15.36 6.69
N ARG A 14 -2.94 16.31 5.98
CA ARG A 14 -4.08 16.01 5.11
C ARG A 14 -3.67 15.16 3.90
N GLU A 15 -2.52 15.46 3.31
CA GLU A 15 -1.99 14.68 2.17
C GLU A 15 -1.65 13.24 2.60
N HIS A 16 -1.01 13.07 3.76
CA HIS A 16 -0.67 11.74 4.30
C HIS A 16 -1.92 10.96 4.72
N LEU A 17 -2.89 11.63 5.34
CA LEU A 17 -4.15 11.00 5.72
C LEU A 17 -4.89 10.45 4.50
N LEU A 18 -4.95 11.21 3.41
CA LEU A 18 -5.59 10.76 2.17
C LEU A 18 -4.86 9.57 1.55
N GLN A 19 -3.53 9.58 1.57
CA GLN A 19 -2.70 8.48 1.10
C GLN A 19 -2.95 7.20 1.89
N TYR A 20 -2.95 7.24 3.23
CA TYR A 20 -3.26 6.07 4.04
C TYR A 20 -4.72 5.63 3.94
N LEU A 21 -5.66 6.58 3.82
CA LEU A 21 -7.07 6.27 3.60
C LEU A 21 -7.27 5.49 2.29
N LEU A 22 -6.56 5.86 1.23
CA LEU A 22 -6.58 5.12 -0.03
C LEU A 22 -6.11 3.67 0.15
N VAL A 23 -5.00 3.46 0.87
CA VAL A 23 -4.50 2.10 1.17
C VAL A 23 -5.54 1.28 1.92
N VAL A 24 -6.16 1.86 2.95
CA VAL A 24 -7.20 1.19 3.74
C VAL A 24 -8.40 0.82 2.88
N ILE A 25 -8.88 1.74 2.04
CA ILE A 25 -10.01 1.48 1.14
C ILE A 25 -9.69 0.35 0.16
N VAL A 26 -8.52 0.41 -0.50
CA VAL A 26 -8.08 -0.63 -1.43
C VAL A 26 -7.99 -1.98 -0.71
N PHE A 27 -7.39 -2.01 0.47
CA PHE A 27 -7.25 -3.23 1.25
C PHE A 27 -8.60 -3.86 1.64
N VAL A 28 -9.51 -3.06 2.23
CA VAL A 28 -10.83 -3.53 2.65
C VAL A 28 -11.67 -3.99 1.45
N PHE A 29 -11.64 -3.24 0.35
CA PHE A 29 -12.35 -3.60 -0.88
C PHE A 29 -11.82 -4.90 -1.48
N SER A 30 -10.51 -5.09 -1.52
CA SER A 30 -9.91 -6.33 -2.02
C SER A 30 -10.23 -7.53 -1.12
N LEU A 31 -10.26 -7.37 0.21
CA LEU A 31 -10.72 -8.43 1.12
C LEU A 31 -12.17 -8.80 0.87
N PHE A 32 -13.04 -7.80 0.69
CA PHE A 32 -14.43 -8.05 0.31
C PHE A 32 -14.54 -8.84 -1.00
N LEU A 33 -13.77 -8.48 -2.03
CA LEU A 33 -13.74 -9.22 -3.29
C LEU A 33 -13.25 -10.66 -3.11
N LEU A 34 -12.18 -10.89 -2.33
CA LEU A 34 -11.64 -12.23 -2.08
C LEU A 34 -12.65 -13.17 -1.41
N LEU A 35 -13.54 -12.63 -0.57
CA LEU A 35 -14.61 -13.39 0.08
C LEU A 35 -15.76 -13.74 -0.88
N GLN A 36 -16.01 -12.92 -1.89
CA GLN A 36 -17.13 -13.10 -2.84
C GLN A 36 -16.73 -13.92 -4.07
N LEU A 37 -15.49 -13.80 -4.53
CA LEU A 37 -14.99 -14.52 -5.69
C LEU A 37 -14.89 -16.02 -5.37
N LYS A 38 -15.36 -16.86 -6.29
CA LYS A 38 -15.23 -18.32 -6.21
C LYS A 38 -14.08 -18.86 -7.05
N ASP A 39 -13.77 -18.17 -8.13
CA ASP A 39 -12.79 -18.58 -9.12
C ASP A 39 -11.35 -18.32 -8.64
N PHE A 40 -10.51 -19.34 -8.78
CA PHE A 40 -9.12 -19.33 -8.33
C PHE A 40 -8.25 -18.30 -9.05
N LEU A 41 -8.45 -18.13 -10.37
CA LEU A 41 -7.66 -17.21 -11.18
C LEU A 41 -7.95 -15.77 -10.75
N TYR A 42 -9.22 -15.40 -10.59
CA TYR A 42 -9.57 -14.05 -10.12
C TYR A 42 -9.09 -13.78 -8.69
N LYS A 43 -9.17 -14.75 -7.78
CA LYS A 43 -8.56 -14.61 -6.44
C LYS A 43 -7.05 -14.39 -6.51
N SER A 44 -6.36 -15.14 -7.37
CA SER A 44 -4.91 -15.03 -7.54
C SER A 44 -4.51 -13.64 -8.02
N LEU A 45 -5.29 -13.09 -8.97
CA LEU A 45 -5.08 -11.74 -9.47
C LEU A 45 -5.28 -10.69 -8.38
N VAL A 46 -6.31 -10.82 -7.52
CA VAL A 46 -6.54 -9.88 -6.42
C VAL A 46 -5.42 -9.96 -5.36
N VAL A 47 -4.97 -11.15 -4.99
CA VAL A 47 -3.84 -11.33 -4.05
C VAL A 47 -2.54 -10.76 -4.62
N GLY A 48 -2.23 -11.07 -5.88
CA GLY A 48 -1.07 -10.52 -6.58
C GLY A 48 -1.13 -9.00 -6.68
N PHE A 49 -2.28 -8.45 -7.07
CA PHE A 49 -2.52 -7.01 -7.12
C PHE A 49 -2.28 -6.34 -5.76
N LEU A 50 -2.87 -6.85 -4.68
CA LEU A 50 -2.69 -6.26 -3.34
C LEU A 50 -1.22 -6.23 -2.91
N SER A 51 -0.50 -7.31 -3.19
CA SER A 51 0.91 -7.45 -2.80
C SER A 51 1.80 -6.47 -3.57
N ILE A 52 1.58 -6.35 -4.88
CA ILE A 52 2.28 -5.40 -5.75
C ILE A 52 1.90 -3.96 -5.38
N PHE A 53 0.61 -3.70 -5.17
CA PHE A 53 0.10 -2.38 -4.79
C PHE A 53 0.76 -1.89 -3.49
N TYR A 54 0.88 -2.76 -2.48
CA TYR A 54 1.51 -2.38 -1.23
C TYR A 54 3.00 -2.02 -1.40
N LEU A 55 3.71 -2.77 -2.26
CA LEU A 55 5.12 -2.52 -2.56
C LEU A 55 5.29 -1.19 -3.29
N THR A 56 4.53 -1.01 -4.37
CA THR A 56 4.64 0.18 -5.21
C THR A 56 4.20 1.43 -4.46
N PHE A 57 3.14 1.33 -3.66
CA PHE A 57 2.68 2.43 -2.82
C PHE A 57 3.72 2.83 -1.77
N GLY A 58 4.30 1.88 -1.04
CA GLY A 58 5.31 2.17 -0.02
C GLY A 58 6.57 2.84 -0.60
N ILE A 59 7.05 2.34 -1.74
CA ILE A 59 8.18 2.94 -2.46
C ILE A 59 7.81 4.34 -2.96
N TRP A 60 6.63 4.49 -3.57
CA TRP A 60 6.16 5.77 -4.10
C TRP A 60 6.00 6.82 -3.01
N HIS A 61 5.43 6.45 -1.86
CA HIS A 61 5.24 7.32 -0.71
C HIS A 61 6.59 7.90 -0.21
N HIS A 62 7.59 7.05 0.03
CA HIS A 62 8.90 7.54 0.46
C HIS A 62 9.69 8.28 -0.63
N TRP A 63 9.43 7.97 -1.91
CA TRP A 63 9.99 8.74 -3.01
C TRP A 63 9.43 10.15 -3.05
N GLU A 64 8.11 10.31 -2.84
CA GLU A 64 7.45 11.62 -2.75
C GLU A 64 7.97 12.43 -1.55
N GLU A 65 8.18 11.78 -0.40
CA GLU A 65 8.81 12.39 0.78
C GLU A 65 10.31 12.70 0.60
N LYS A 66 10.91 12.34 -0.55
CA LYS A 66 12.36 12.45 -0.82
C LYS A 66 13.24 11.76 0.22
N ASN A 67 12.71 10.72 0.88
CA ASN A 67 13.38 9.93 1.91
C ASN A 67 13.50 8.45 1.50
N LEU A 68 13.44 8.15 0.21
CA LEU A 68 13.60 6.77 -0.25
C LEU A 68 15.04 6.30 -0.02
N ARG A 69 15.19 5.20 0.72
CA ARG A 69 16.45 4.51 0.97
C ARG A 69 16.28 3.06 0.56
N LEU A 70 17.41 2.39 0.27
CA LEU A 70 17.39 0.96 -0.06
C LEU A 70 16.76 0.12 1.07
N GLY A 71 16.96 0.52 2.32
CA GLY A 71 16.30 -0.09 3.49
C GLY A 71 14.78 -0.12 3.35
N HIS A 72 14.16 1.03 3.04
CA HIS A 72 12.71 1.11 2.85
C HIS A 72 12.25 0.19 1.70
N VAL A 73 12.97 0.15 0.58
CA VAL A 73 12.62 -0.74 -0.55
C VAL A 73 12.60 -2.21 -0.11
N LEU A 74 13.60 -2.64 0.67
CA LEU A 74 13.68 -4.00 1.20
C LEU A 74 12.59 -4.28 2.23
N GLU A 75 12.30 -3.33 3.12
CA GLU A 75 11.21 -3.44 4.09
C GLU A 75 9.87 -3.66 3.39
N TYR A 76 9.53 -2.83 2.40
CA TYR A 76 8.29 -3.00 1.64
C TYR A 76 8.27 -4.28 0.82
N LEU A 77 9.40 -4.73 0.28
CA LEU A 77 9.47 -6.01 -0.43
C LEU A 77 9.16 -7.19 0.49
N ILE A 78 9.72 -7.18 1.71
CA ILE A 78 9.47 -8.20 2.72
C ILE A 78 8.01 -8.16 3.15
N VAL A 79 7.48 -6.98 3.48
CA VAL A 79 6.08 -6.84 3.91
C VAL A 79 5.12 -7.27 2.80
N SER A 80 5.34 -6.87 1.56
CA SER A 80 4.52 -7.32 0.43
C SER A 80 4.59 -8.82 0.18
N THR A 81 5.75 -9.45 0.42
CA THR A 81 5.90 -10.89 0.34
C THR A 81 5.11 -11.59 1.45
N ILE A 82 5.16 -11.07 2.68
CA ILE A 82 4.36 -11.57 3.80
C ILE A 82 2.86 -11.45 3.49
N ILE A 83 2.41 -10.30 2.97
CA ILE A 83 1.02 -10.08 2.54
C ILE A 83 0.63 -11.13 1.50
N PHE A 84 1.46 -11.33 0.47
CA PHE A 84 1.21 -12.33 -0.56
C PHE A 84 1.04 -13.72 0.03
N VAL A 85 2.00 -14.18 0.83
CA VAL A 85 2.00 -15.51 1.43
C VAL A 85 0.78 -15.71 2.31
N VAL A 86 0.48 -14.76 3.20
CA VAL A 86 -0.68 -14.86 4.11
C VAL A 86 -1.99 -14.93 3.32
N LEU A 87 -2.20 -14.01 2.37
CA LEU A 87 -3.45 -13.99 1.61
C LEU A 87 -3.58 -15.20 0.67
N TYR A 88 -2.48 -15.64 0.06
CA TYR A 88 -2.47 -16.85 -0.74
C TYR A 88 -2.85 -18.07 0.12
N SER A 89 -2.22 -18.25 1.28
CA SER A 89 -2.54 -19.34 2.20
C SER A 89 -3.98 -19.32 2.72
N VAL A 90 -4.54 -18.14 2.97
CA VAL A 90 -5.91 -18.03 3.52
C VAL A 90 -6.98 -18.22 2.45
N PHE A 91 -6.77 -17.72 1.22
CA PHE A 91 -7.83 -17.63 0.21
C PHE A 91 -7.67 -18.57 -0.99
N LEU A 92 -6.47 -19.13 -1.20
CA LEU A 92 -6.10 -19.93 -2.38
C LEU A 92 -5.47 -21.29 -2.07
N SER A 93 -5.13 -21.57 -0.81
CA SER A 93 -4.69 -22.90 -0.36
C SER A 93 -5.85 -23.86 -0.13
#